data_AF-A0A6G0VZ47-F1
#
_entry.id   AF-A0A6G0VZ47-F1
#
_cell.length_a   1.000
_cell.length_b   1.000
_cell.length_c   1.000
_cell.angle_alpha   90.00
_cell.angle_beta   90.00
_cell.angle_gamma   90.00
#
_symmetry.space_group_name_H-M   'P 1'
#
loop_
_entity.id
_entity.type
_entity.pdbx_description
1 polymer ?
#
loop_
_entity_poly.entity_id
_entity_poly.type
_entity_poly.pdbx_seq_one_letter_code
_entity_poly.pdbx_strand_id
1 'polypeptide(L)'
;MTDGSHFVRRYYDLRRRIPTKINNFFITNRGQRLIKIYDEINIIYGSRLSANIFRRMVESMARVHDQRTSSGVAKALQHSEDTALRYYQVPDTSEAIRRQSNIDTVDQTAAFEANVLDEFDNLFPAQPYSNVNEKSALDKLLSSGAYSANPTAKVSSTFVQKYVLDARIDILVQMLANDYDAQNISRIAVIDCTKRNKLHYFLHYEKEKLIKNVTLKIKKIKK
;
A
#
# COMPACT_ATOMS: atom_id res chain seq x y z
N MET A 1 -2.14 22.63 9.39
CA MET A 1 -3.01 22.25 8.26
C MET A 1 -2.16 22.20 7.01
N THR A 2 -1.81 21.01 6.54
CA THR A 2 -1.14 20.83 5.24
C THR A 2 -2.13 21.17 4.13
N ASP A 3 -1.77 22.11 3.28
CA ASP A 3 -2.61 22.54 2.15
C ASP A 3 -2.85 21.35 1.21
N GLY A 4 -4.11 20.91 1.11
CA GLY A 4 -4.53 19.80 0.25
C GLY A 4 -4.22 20.03 -1.24
N SER A 5 -3.96 21.28 -1.64
CA SER A 5 -3.55 21.63 -3.01
C SER A 5 -2.29 20.90 -3.46
N HIS A 6 -1.35 20.60 -2.54
CA HIS A 6 -0.11 19.92 -2.86
C HIS A 6 -0.34 18.50 -3.43
N PHE A 7 -1.29 17.76 -2.86
CA PHE A 7 -1.61 16.40 -3.33
C PHE A 7 -2.24 16.42 -4.72
N VAL A 8 -3.15 17.36 -4.98
CA VAL A 8 -3.80 17.53 -6.29
C VAL A 8 -2.78 17.95 -7.34
N ARG A 9 -1.88 18.88 -7.00
CA ARG A 9 -0.84 19.37 -7.92
C ARG A 9 0.17 18.28 -8.27
N ARG A 10 0.65 17.54 -7.26
CA ARG A 10 1.52 16.37 -7.47
C ARG A 10 0.85 15.33 -8.37
N TYR A 11 -0.43 15.06 -8.17
CA TYR A 11 -1.18 14.14 -9.03
C TYR A 11 -1.32 14.67 -10.47
N TYR A 12 -1.62 15.96 -10.64
CA TYR A 12 -1.74 16.59 -11.95
C TYR A 12 -0.44 16.50 -12.77
N ASP A 13 0.71 16.72 -12.15
CA ASP A 13 2.01 16.62 -12.82
C ASP A 13 2.31 15.18 -13.27
N LEU A 14 1.91 14.18 -12.48
CA LEU A 14 1.98 12.77 -12.89
C LEU A 14 0.98 12.45 -14.02
N ARG A 15 -0.25 12.96 -13.92
CA ARG A 15 -1.33 12.75 -14.89
C ARG A 15 -0.97 13.23 -16.29
N ARG A 16 -0.22 14.33 -16.39
CA ARG A 16 0.27 14.89 -17.67
C ARG A 16 1.30 14.00 -18.37
N ARG A 17 1.99 13.13 -17.64
CA ARG A 17 3.01 12.21 -18.21
C ARG A 17 2.39 10.95 -18.81
N ILE A 18 1.12 10.67 -18.54
CA ILE A 18 0.42 9.48 -19.04
C ILE A 18 -0.33 9.85 -20.33
N PRO A 19 0.12 9.38 -21.51
CA PRO A 19 -0.60 9.60 -22.75
C PRO A 19 -1.90 8.78 -22.73
N THR A 20 -3.05 9.46 -22.76
CA THR A 20 -4.37 8.83 -22.81
C THR A 20 -5.34 9.69 -23.60
N LYS A 21 -6.32 9.04 -24.25
CA LYS A 21 -7.44 9.70 -24.93
C LYS A 21 -8.60 10.04 -23.97
N ILE A 22 -8.50 9.63 -22.71
CA ILE A 22 -9.55 9.83 -21.70
C ILE A 22 -9.40 11.21 -21.05
N ASN A 23 -10.50 11.97 -21.00
CA ASN A 23 -10.54 13.33 -20.43
C ASN A 23 -10.78 13.38 -18.90
N ASN A 24 -10.92 12.23 -18.24
CA ASN A 24 -11.04 12.18 -16.78
C ASN A 24 -9.76 12.67 -16.10
N PHE A 25 -9.94 13.45 -15.03
CA PHE A 25 -8.84 13.93 -14.20
C PHE A 25 -8.13 12.77 -13.52
N PHE A 26 -8.87 11.95 -12.76
CA PHE A 26 -8.35 10.74 -12.12
C PHE A 26 -8.42 9.51 -13.05
N ILE A 27 -7.25 8.92 -13.31
CA ILE A 27 -7.05 7.73 -14.15
C ILE A 27 -6.15 6.70 -13.46
N THR A 28 -6.24 5.44 -13.89
CA THR A 28 -5.30 4.37 -13.52
C THR A 28 -3.97 4.51 -14.28
N ASN A 29 -2.95 3.77 -13.85
CA ASN A 29 -1.66 3.67 -14.56
C ASN A 29 -1.79 3.16 -16.00
N ARG A 30 -2.93 2.54 -16.36
CA ARG A 30 -3.24 2.05 -17.71
C ARG A 30 -4.01 3.09 -18.55
N GLY A 31 -4.17 4.31 -18.05
CA GLY A 31 -4.90 5.36 -18.75
C GLY A 31 -6.42 5.18 -18.74
N GLN A 32 -6.96 4.30 -17.89
CA GLN A 32 -8.40 4.01 -17.78
C GLN A 32 -9.05 4.87 -16.70
N ARG A 33 -10.37 5.10 -16.82
CA ARG A 33 -11.15 5.78 -15.78
C ARG A 33 -11.01 5.05 -14.45
N LEU A 34 -10.71 5.80 -13.41
CA LEU A 34 -10.66 5.28 -12.05
C LEU A 34 -12.09 5.17 -11.49
N ILE A 35 -12.54 3.95 -11.23
CA ILE A 35 -13.94 3.66 -10.82
C ILE A 35 -14.02 3.26 -9.34
N LYS A 36 -13.00 2.59 -8.78
CA LYS A 36 -13.10 1.93 -7.47
C LYS A 36 -11.85 2.07 -6.58
N ILE A 37 -11.42 3.31 -6.31
CA ILE A 37 -10.35 3.58 -5.32
C ILE A 37 -10.62 2.86 -4.00
N TYR A 38 -11.87 2.96 -3.51
CA TYR A 38 -12.21 2.44 -2.19
C TYR A 38 -12.14 0.92 -2.10
N ASP A 39 -12.40 0.18 -3.19
CA ASP A 39 -12.27 -1.29 -3.18
C ASP A 39 -10.81 -1.69 -2.98
N GLU A 40 -9.87 -1.01 -3.65
CA GLU A 40 -8.43 -1.27 -3.50
C GLU A 40 -7.94 -0.87 -2.10
N ILE A 41 -8.34 0.29 -1.59
CA ILE A 41 -8.02 0.73 -0.22
C ILE A 41 -8.58 -0.27 0.81
N ASN A 42 -9.81 -0.74 0.64
CA ASN A 42 -10.44 -1.71 1.54
C ASN A 42 -9.72 -3.06 1.54
N ILE A 43 -9.21 -3.50 0.38
CA ILE A 43 -8.41 -4.73 0.30
C ILE A 43 -7.09 -4.54 1.02
N ILE A 44 -6.37 -3.45 0.75
CA ILE A 44 -5.04 -3.16 1.31
C ILE A 44 -5.13 -3.00 2.84
N TYR A 45 -6.04 -2.16 3.31
CA TYR A 45 -6.12 -1.75 4.71
C TYR A 45 -7.17 -2.52 5.52
N GLY A 46 -7.94 -3.43 4.91
CA GLY A 46 -8.98 -4.19 5.61
C GLY A 46 -10.17 -3.37 6.07
N SER A 47 -10.37 -2.18 5.50
CA SER A 47 -11.42 -1.26 5.89
C SER A 47 -12.74 -1.53 5.14
N ARG A 48 -13.81 -0.86 5.56
CA ARG A 48 -15.09 -0.78 4.82
C ARG A 48 -15.42 0.66 4.48
N LEU A 49 -14.57 1.29 3.68
CA LEU A 49 -14.73 2.67 3.19
C LEU A 49 -15.53 2.71 1.90
N SER A 50 -16.26 3.80 1.70
CA SER A 50 -16.93 4.11 0.44
C SER A 50 -17.02 5.63 0.27
N ALA A 51 -17.28 6.10 -0.95
CA ALA A 51 -17.50 7.52 -1.23
C ALA A 51 -18.61 8.11 -0.35
N ASN A 52 -19.66 7.32 -0.07
CA ASN A 52 -20.76 7.74 0.79
C ASN A 52 -20.31 7.90 2.25
N ILE A 53 -19.50 6.96 2.76
CA ILE A 53 -18.94 7.06 4.12
C ILE A 53 -18.05 8.30 4.24
N PHE A 54 -17.16 8.55 3.27
CA PHE A 54 -16.31 9.73 3.27
C PHE A 54 -17.12 11.03 3.25
N ARG A 55 -18.17 11.10 2.41
CA ARG A 55 -19.06 12.26 2.35
C ARG A 55 -19.73 12.56 3.69
N ARG A 56 -20.29 11.53 4.34
CA ARG A 56 -20.91 11.64 5.68
C ARG A 56 -19.94 12.18 6.72
N MET A 57 -18.66 11.82 6.62
CA MET A 57 -17.63 12.27 7.56
C MET A 57 -17.27 13.74 7.37
N VAL A 58 -17.06 14.18 6.13
CA VAL A 58 -16.79 15.60 5.83
C VAL A 58 -17.95 16.48 6.33
N GLU A 59 -19.19 16.06 6.12
CA GLU A 59 -20.37 16.77 6.63
C GLU A 59 -20.46 16.75 8.16
N SER A 60 -20.16 15.62 8.80
CA SER A 60 -20.17 15.50 10.27
C SER A 60 -19.10 16.39 10.93
N MET A 61 -17.90 16.46 10.35
CA MET A 61 -16.82 17.33 10.84
C MET A 61 -17.19 18.81 10.70
N ALA A 62 -17.82 19.21 9.59
CA ALA A 62 -18.24 20.57 9.34
C ALA A 62 -19.29 21.11 10.34
N ARG A 63 -19.98 20.22 11.06
CA ARG A 63 -21.07 20.56 11.97
C ARG A 63 -20.62 21.12 13.32
N VAL A 64 -19.41 20.81 13.76
CA VAL A 64 -18.83 21.39 14.99
C VAL A 64 -18.36 22.83 14.73
N HIS A 65 -18.36 23.26 13.46
CA HIS A 65 -18.07 24.61 13.05
C HIS A 65 -19.36 25.46 12.96
N ASP A 66 -19.18 26.75 12.75
CA ASP A 66 -20.27 27.72 12.65
C ASP A 66 -21.20 27.46 11.44
N GLN A 67 -22.43 28.01 11.49
CA GLN A 67 -23.46 27.82 10.47
C GLN A 67 -22.97 28.12 9.05
N ARG A 68 -22.06 29.09 8.89
CA ARG A 68 -21.46 29.45 7.60
C ARG A 68 -20.57 28.33 7.03
N THR A 69 -19.80 27.66 7.89
CA THR A 69 -18.95 26.54 7.49
C THR A 69 -19.78 25.31 7.16
N SER A 70 -20.79 25.01 7.99
CA SER A 70 -21.69 23.87 7.76
C SER A 70 -22.50 24.01 6.46
N SER A 71 -23.09 25.19 6.21
CA SER A 71 -23.81 25.51 4.97
C SER A 71 -22.91 25.51 3.74
N GLY A 72 -21.68 26.01 3.86
CA GLY A 72 -20.67 25.97 2.80
C GLY A 72 -20.31 24.55 2.38
N VAL A 73 -20.14 23.64 3.35
CA VAL A 73 -19.85 22.23 3.08
C VAL A 73 -21.05 21.50 2.46
N ALA A 74 -22.27 21.74 2.95
CA ALA A 74 -23.49 21.19 2.34
C ALA A 74 -23.65 21.61 0.87
N LYS A 75 -23.37 22.90 0.58
CA LYS A 75 -23.38 23.44 -0.80
C LYS A 75 -22.28 22.84 -1.67
N ALA A 76 -21.06 22.67 -1.14
CA ALA A 76 -19.95 22.04 -1.86
C ALA A 76 -20.23 20.58 -2.23
N LEU A 77 -21.05 19.88 -1.43
CA LEU A 77 -21.49 18.51 -1.67
C LEU A 77 -22.78 18.42 -2.50
N GLN A 78 -23.29 19.57 -2.98
CA GLN A 78 -24.48 19.69 -3.83
C GLN A 78 -25.78 19.22 -3.15
N HIS A 79 -25.91 19.42 -1.84
CA HIS A 79 -27.11 19.09 -1.08
C HIS A 79 -27.82 20.34 -0.57
N SER A 80 -29.14 20.24 -0.37
CA SER A 80 -29.83 21.18 0.51
C SER A 80 -29.40 20.94 1.96
N GLU A 81 -29.42 21.99 2.78
CA GLU A 81 -29.11 21.86 4.21
C GLU A 81 -29.98 20.79 4.89
N ASP A 82 -31.26 20.68 4.52
CA ASP A 82 -32.18 19.64 5.01
C ASP A 82 -31.78 18.22 4.54
N THR A 83 -31.28 18.06 3.32
CA THR A 83 -30.80 16.76 2.81
C THR A 83 -29.52 16.32 3.53
N ALA A 84 -28.58 17.25 3.73
CA ALA A 84 -27.39 17.03 4.56
C ALA A 84 -27.79 16.67 6.00
N LEU A 85 -28.76 17.40 6.56
CA LEU A 85 -29.27 17.15 7.90
C LEU A 85 -29.95 15.79 8.04
N ARG A 86 -30.61 15.24 7.02
CA ARG A 86 -31.37 13.98 7.13
C ARG A 86 -30.57 12.74 6.78
N TYR A 87 -29.79 12.78 5.70
CA TYR A 87 -29.20 11.58 5.10
C TYR A 87 -27.73 11.34 5.46
N TYR A 88 -27.05 12.37 5.95
CA TYR A 88 -25.62 12.31 6.20
C TYR A 88 -25.23 12.35 7.68
N GLN A 89 -26.21 12.29 8.59
CA GLN A 89 -25.99 12.01 10.01
C GLN A 89 -25.34 10.65 10.18
N VAL A 90 -24.46 10.49 11.15
CA VAL A 90 -24.15 9.15 11.66
C VAL A 90 -25.36 8.71 12.51
N PRO A 91 -25.95 7.52 12.31
CA PRO A 91 -27.26 7.17 12.87
C PRO A 91 -27.24 7.15 14.40
N ASP A 92 -26.08 6.85 14.99
CA ASP A 92 -25.83 6.83 16.42
C ASP A 92 -24.33 7.09 16.71
N THR A 93 -24.03 7.34 17.99
CA THR A 93 -22.67 7.53 18.49
C THR A 93 -21.78 6.30 18.24
N SER A 94 -22.37 5.10 18.30
CA SER A 94 -21.67 3.83 18.11
C SER A 94 -21.09 3.68 16.69
N GLU A 95 -21.86 4.06 15.67
CA GLU A 95 -21.44 4.04 14.27
C GLU A 95 -20.42 5.17 14.00
N ALA A 96 -20.46 6.27 14.74
CA ALA A 96 -19.45 7.33 14.65
C ALA A 96 -18.11 6.84 15.19
N ILE A 97 -18.13 6.21 16.37
CA ILE A 97 -16.95 5.57 16.98
C ILE A 97 -16.40 4.47 16.05
N ARG A 98 -17.27 3.62 15.50
CA ARG A 98 -16.86 2.55 14.58
C ARG A 98 -16.19 3.09 13.32
N ARG A 99 -16.68 4.22 12.77
CA ARG A 99 -16.10 4.86 11.59
C ARG A 99 -14.77 5.52 11.89
N GLN A 100 -14.67 6.23 13.01
CA GLN A 100 -13.42 6.83 13.45
C GLN A 100 -12.35 5.74 13.67
N SER A 101 -12.70 4.64 14.34
CA SER A 101 -11.81 3.50 14.52
C SER A 101 -11.29 2.90 13.20
N ASN A 102 -12.11 2.89 12.14
CA ASN A 102 -11.65 2.44 10.82
C ASN A 102 -10.63 3.40 10.19
N ILE A 103 -10.76 4.71 10.42
CA ILE A 103 -9.79 5.69 9.95
C ILE A 103 -8.52 5.63 10.78
N ASP A 104 -8.65 5.55 12.10
CA ASP A 104 -7.51 5.40 12.99
C ASP A 104 -6.71 4.16 12.60
N THR A 105 -7.38 3.05 12.22
CA THR A 105 -6.73 1.86 11.67
C THR A 105 -5.95 2.16 10.37
N VAL A 106 -6.52 2.92 9.43
CA VAL A 106 -5.85 3.26 8.16
C VAL A 106 -4.63 4.16 8.41
N ASP A 107 -4.81 5.22 9.21
CA ASP A 107 -3.76 6.18 9.52
C ASP A 107 -2.63 5.52 10.32
N GLN A 108 -2.97 4.71 11.33
CA GLN A 108 -2.00 3.94 12.10
C GLN A 108 -1.33 2.85 11.28
N THR A 109 -2.01 2.18 10.34
CA THR A 109 -1.35 1.26 9.41
C THR A 109 -0.35 1.99 8.52
N ALA A 110 -0.70 3.15 7.98
CA ALA A 110 0.23 3.91 7.14
C ALA A 110 1.47 4.39 7.93
N ALA A 111 1.27 4.88 9.15
CA ALA A 111 2.35 5.29 10.05
C ALA A 111 3.20 4.08 10.49
N PHE A 112 2.56 2.95 10.81
CA PHE A 112 3.22 1.69 11.13
C PHE A 112 4.12 1.22 9.99
N GLU A 113 3.61 1.19 8.76
CA GLU A 113 4.38 0.78 7.59
C GLU A 113 5.59 1.69 7.35
N ALA A 114 5.44 3.00 7.54
CA ALA A 114 6.56 3.95 7.45
C ALA A 114 7.62 3.69 8.53
N ASN A 115 7.21 3.52 9.78
CA ASN A 115 8.12 3.25 10.89
C ASN A 115 8.85 1.90 10.74
N VAL A 116 8.15 0.87 10.25
CA VAL A 116 8.76 -0.44 9.95
C VAL A 116 9.80 -0.32 8.84
N LEU A 117 9.62 0.59 7.88
CA LEU A 117 10.62 0.83 6.84
C LEU A 117 11.85 1.55 7.37
N ASP A 118 11.67 2.54 8.23
CA ASP A 118 12.79 3.25 8.86
C ASP A 118 13.61 2.33 9.78
N GLU A 119 12.95 1.38 10.45
CA GLU A 119 13.57 0.37 11.32
C GLU A 119 13.83 -0.97 10.63
N PHE A 120 13.68 -1.04 9.29
CA PHE A 120 13.60 -2.32 8.59
C PHE A 120 14.86 -3.18 8.80
N ASP A 121 16.03 -2.57 8.70
CA ASP A 121 17.32 -3.26 8.89
C ASP A 121 17.54 -3.73 10.33
N ASN A 122 16.84 -3.15 11.32
CA ASN A 122 16.90 -3.59 12.71
C ASN A 122 15.94 -4.77 12.96
N LEU A 123 14.73 -4.71 12.41
CA LEU A 123 13.70 -5.76 12.55
C LEU A 123 14.02 -6.99 11.70
N PHE A 124 14.49 -6.74 10.49
CA PHE A 124 14.85 -7.70 9.45
C PHE A 124 16.27 -7.44 8.98
N PRO A 125 17.28 -7.65 9.85
CA PRO A 125 18.67 -7.47 9.47
C PRO A 125 18.98 -8.27 8.21
N ALA A 126 19.73 -7.63 7.31
CA ALA A 126 20.19 -8.16 6.03
C ALA A 126 21.11 -9.37 6.24
N GLN A 127 20.53 -10.47 6.71
CA GLN A 127 21.11 -11.78 6.64
C GLN A 127 20.55 -12.38 5.34
N PRO A 128 21.41 -12.59 4.32
CA PRO A 128 21.02 -13.20 3.04
C PRO A 128 20.36 -14.58 3.21
N TYR A 129 20.46 -15.14 4.42
CA TYR A 129 20.11 -16.50 4.79
C TYR A 129 18.96 -16.62 5.80
N SER A 130 18.38 -15.51 6.28
CA SER A 130 17.32 -15.59 7.30
C SER A 130 16.00 -16.08 6.69
N ASN A 131 15.52 -17.23 7.17
CA ASN A 131 14.23 -17.77 6.79
C ASN A 131 13.12 -16.97 7.47
N VAL A 132 12.76 -15.83 6.88
CA VAL A 132 11.59 -15.05 7.30
C VAL A 132 10.33 -15.75 6.78
N ASN A 133 9.88 -16.76 7.53
CA ASN A 133 8.57 -17.37 7.32
C ASN A 133 7.46 -16.39 7.75
N GLU A 134 6.24 -16.55 7.23
CA GLU A 134 5.15 -15.60 7.47
C GLU A 134 4.83 -15.41 8.96
N LYS A 135 4.92 -16.47 9.75
CA LYS A 135 4.67 -16.43 11.19
C LYS A 135 5.73 -15.62 11.94
N SER A 136 7.01 -15.87 11.67
CA SER A 136 8.13 -15.14 12.27
C SER A 136 8.13 -13.67 11.84
N ALA A 137 7.73 -13.36 10.61
CA ALA A 137 7.55 -11.98 10.17
C ALA A 137 6.47 -11.28 11.00
N LEU A 138 5.31 -11.90 11.16
CA LEU A 138 4.21 -11.35 11.96
C LEU A 138 4.61 -11.17 13.42
N ASP A 139 5.25 -12.18 14.02
CA ASP A 139 5.69 -12.12 15.43
C ASP A 139 6.66 -10.95 15.67
N LYS A 140 7.62 -10.75 14.76
CA LYS A 140 8.54 -9.60 14.81
C LYS A 140 7.84 -8.26 14.64
N LEU A 141 6.91 -8.17 13.69
CA LEU A 141 6.15 -6.94 13.45
C LEU A 141 5.28 -6.58 14.65
N LEU A 142 4.57 -7.55 15.24
CA LEU A 142 3.72 -7.35 16.41
C LEU A 142 4.52 -7.01 17.68
N SER A 143 5.76 -7.46 17.77
CA SER A 143 6.67 -7.17 18.89
C SER A 143 7.48 -5.89 18.70
N SER A 144 7.29 -5.16 17.59
CA SER A 144 8.10 -3.98 17.24
C SER A 144 7.68 -2.72 18.00
N GLY A 145 8.62 -1.77 18.12
CA GLY A 145 8.31 -0.41 18.58
C GLY A 145 7.29 0.28 17.66
N ALA A 146 7.36 0.01 16.36
CA ALA A 146 6.41 0.52 15.38
C ALA A 146 4.95 0.11 15.67
N TYR A 147 4.70 -1.16 16.05
CA TYR A 147 3.37 -1.62 16.42
C TYR A 147 2.94 -1.08 17.78
N SER A 148 3.87 -0.99 18.73
CA SER A 148 3.61 -0.39 20.05
C SER A 148 3.14 1.08 19.95
N ALA A 149 3.67 1.82 18.98
CA ALA A 149 3.26 3.20 18.68
C ALA A 149 1.94 3.29 17.90
N ASN A 150 1.50 2.20 17.25
CA ASN A 150 0.35 2.15 16.35
C ASN A 150 -0.50 0.87 16.59
N PRO A 151 -1.10 0.71 17.77
CA PRO A 151 -1.67 -0.56 18.23
C PRO A 151 -2.92 -1.01 17.45
N THR A 152 -3.57 -0.11 16.70
CA THR A 152 -4.71 -0.48 15.84
C THR A 152 -4.30 -0.72 14.39
N ALA A 153 -3.01 -0.65 14.07
CA ALA A 153 -2.51 -0.93 12.74
C ALA A 153 -2.83 -2.36 12.31
N LYS A 154 -3.39 -2.52 11.11
CA LYS A 154 -3.51 -3.81 10.45
C LYS A 154 -2.15 -4.31 9.99
N VAL A 155 -1.62 -5.33 10.66
CA VAL A 155 -0.35 -5.97 10.32
C VAL A 155 -0.57 -7.08 9.30
N SER A 156 0.18 -7.04 8.19
CA SER A 156 0.16 -8.09 7.17
C SER A 156 1.57 -8.61 6.89
N SER A 157 1.72 -9.93 6.84
CA SER A 157 2.97 -10.58 6.42
C SER A 157 3.34 -10.26 4.98
N THR A 158 2.35 -9.95 4.13
CA THR A 158 2.56 -9.60 2.72
C THR A 158 3.36 -8.31 2.55
N PHE A 159 3.28 -7.39 3.53
CA PHE A 159 4.05 -6.15 3.52
C PHE A 159 5.55 -6.43 3.55
N VAL A 160 6.02 -7.22 4.53
CA VAL A 160 7.43 -7.59 4.66
C VAL A 160 7.91 -8.40 3.47
N GLN A 161 7.11 -9.35 2.98
CA GLN A 161 7.49 -10.18 1.85
C GLN A 161 7.75 -9.35 0.57
N LYS A 162 7.05 -8.23 0.38
CA LYS A 162 7.29 -7.32 -0.75
C LYS A 162 8.70 -6.72 -0.72
N TYR A 163 9.17 -6.26 0.44
CA TYR A 163 10.51 -5.66 0.57
C TYR A 163 11.62 -6.71 0.59
N VAL A 164 11.36 -7.88 1.17
CA VAL A 164 12.29 -9.01 1.15
C VAL A 164 12.46 -9.57 -0.27
N LEU A 165 11.40 -9.55 -1.10
CA LEU A 165 11.45 -10.06 -2.47
C LEU A 165 12.51 -9.33 -3.31
N ASP A 166 12.60 -8.01 -3.22
CA ASP A 166 13.56 -7.22 -4.00
C ASP A 166 15.01 -7.54 -3.58
N ALA A 167 15.28 -7.63 -2.28
CA ALA A 167 16.58 -8.05 -1.76
C ALA A 167 16.96 -9.47 -2.22
N ARG A 168 16.02 -10.42 -2.18
CA ARG A 168 16.21 -11.80 -2.69
C ARG A 168 16.54 -11.82 -4.18
N ILE A 169 15.87 -10.97 -4.96
CA ILE A 169 16.15 -10.83 -6.40
C ILE A 169 17.59 -10.36 -6.60
N ASP A 170 18.06 -9.35 -5.86
CA ASP A 170 19.42 -8.82 -6.01
C ASP A 170 20.49 -9.83 -5.62
N ILE A 171 20.28 -10.58 -4.53
CA ILE A 171 21.17 -11.68 -4.12
C ILE A 171 21.29 -12.73 -5.23
N LEU A 172 20.15 -13.19 -5.78
CA LEU A 172 20.17 -14.21 -6.83
C LEU A 172 20.78 -13.68 -8.14
N VAL A 173 20.54 -12.41 -8.47
CA VAL A 173 21.16 -11.76 -9.63
C VAL A 173 22.67 -11.70 -9.47
N GLN A 174 23.20 -11.30 -8.31
CA GLN A 174 24.64 -11.29 -8.05
C GLN A 174 25.27 -12.69 -8.19
N MET A 175 24.60 -13.72 -7.66
CA MET A 175 25.08 -15.12 -7.75
C MET A 175 25.07 -15.65 -9.18
N LEU A 176 24.08 -15.28 -9.98
CA LEU A 176 23.90 -15.79 -11.35
C LEU A 176 24.61 -14.94 -12.40
N ALA A 177 24.92 -13.67 -12.13
CA ALA A 177 25.47 -12.74 -13.10
C ALA A 177 26.86 -13.16 -13.63
N ASN A 178 27.61 -13.98 -12.89
CA ASN A 178 28.90 -14.47 -13.36
C ASN A 178 28.72 -15.56 -14.43
N ASP A 179 27.85 -16.54 -14.17
CA ASP A 179 27.74 -17.75 -14.99
C ASP A 179 26.66 -17.66 -16.09
N TYR A 180 25.72 -16.72 -15.96
CA TYR A 180 24.57 -16.60 -16.85
C TYR A 180 24.51 -15.24 -17.55
N ASP A 181 23.84 -15.23 -18.70
CA ASP A 181 23.60 -14.09 -19.57
C ASP A 181 22.19 -14.15 -20.18
N ALA A 182 21.89 -13.27 -21.13
CA ALA A 182 20.57 -13.19 -21.74
C ALA A 182 20.16 -14.42 -22.56
N GLN A 183 21.13 -15.20 -23.04
CA GLN A 183 20.92 -16.34 -23.93
C GLN A 183 20.73 -17.65 -23.17
N ASN A 184 21.42 -17.81 -22.04
CA ASN A 184 21.45 -19.09 -21.31
C ASN A 184 20.63 -19.10 -19.99
N ILE A 185 20.17 -17.95 -19.50
CA ILE A 185 19.40 -17.89 -18.25
C ILE A 185 18.02 -18.54 -18.42
N SER A 186 17.73 -19.53 -17.58
CA SER A 186 16.46 -20.27 -17.60
C SER A 186 15.81 -20.34 -16.21
N ARG A 187 14.54 -20.73 -16.18
CA ARG A 187 13.83 -21.03 -14.93
C ARG A 187 14.59 -22.05 -14.07
N ILE A 188 15.15 -23.08 -14.71
CA ILE A 188 15.87 -24.16 -14.05
C ILE A 188 17.16 -23.62 -13.42
N ALA A 189 17.89 -22.75 -14.12
CA ALA A 189 19.09 -22.12 -13.60
C ALA A 189 18.86 -21.36 -12.27
N VAL A 190 17.75 -20.61 -12.19
CA VAL A 190 17.38 -19.88 -10.96
C VAL A 190 17.04 -20.87 -9.84
N ILE A 191 16.26 -21.91 -10.13
CA ILE A 191 15.90 -22.95 -9.14
C ILE A 191 17.15 -23.69 -8.65
N ASP A 192 18.04 -24.09 -9.55
CA ASP A 192 19.26 -24.81 -9.19
C ASP A 192 20.24 -23.94 -8.42
N CYS A 193 20.33 -22.65 -8.74
CA CYS A 193 21.09 -21.69 -7.93
C CYS A 193 20.56 -21.63 -6.49
N THR A 194 19.24 -21.57 -6.31
CA THR A 194 18.66 -21.59 -4.95
C THR A 194 18.94 -22.89 -4.21
N LYS A 195 18.88 -24.05 -4.88
CA LYS A 195 19.19 -25.34 -4.26
C LYS A 195 20.67 -25.47 -3.89
N ARG A 196 21.58 -25.15 -4.82
CA ARG A 196 23.03 -25.20 -4.61
C ARG A 196 23.47 -24.34 -3.42
N ASN A 197 22.85 -23.18 -3.25
CA ASN A 197 23.18 -22.25 -2.17
C ASN A 197 22.33 -22.43 -0.90
N LYS A 198 21.53 -23.50 -0.79
CA LYS A 198 20.59 -23.76 0.33
C LYS A 198 19.56 -22.64 0.55
N LEU A 199 19.25 -21.86 -0.48
CA LEU A 199 18.27 -20.76 -0.52
C LEU A 199 16.89 -21.19 -1.07
N HIS A 200 16.56 -22.49 -1.04
CA HIS A 200 15.29 -23.01 -1.57
C HIS A 200 14.06 -22.30 -0.99
N TYR A 201 14.16 -21.77 0.23
CA TYR A 201 13.09 -21.04 0.89
C TYR A 201 12.74 -19.70 0.22
N PHE A 202 13.63 -19.14 -0.62
CA PHE A 202 13.30 -17.97 -1.45
C PHE A 202 12.15 -18.26 -2.43
N LEU A 203 11.90 -19.53 -2.75
CA LEU A 203 10.86 -19.96 -3.69
C LEU A 203 9.50 -20.23 -3.03
N HIS A 204 9.35 -20.07 -1.70
CA HIS A 204 8.07 -20.32 -1.02
C HIS A 204 7.03 -19.22 -1.28
N TYR A 205 7.46 -17.98 -1.50
CA TYR A 205 6.57 -16.83 -1.69
C TYR A 205 6.78 -16.19 -3.07
N GLU A 206 5.69 -15.93 -3.79
CA GLU A 206 5.69 -15.30 -5.13
C GLU A 206 6.74 -15.88 -6.10
N LYS A 207 6.96 -17.21 -6.05
CA LYS A 207 7.96 -17.97 -6.82
C LYS A 207 8.09 -17.52 -8.27
N GLU A 208 6.96 -17.45 -8.97
CA GLU A 208 6.92 -17.12 -10.40
C GLU A 208 7.39 -15.69 -10.67
N LYS A 209 7.06 -14.76 -9.78
CA LYS A 209 7.44 -13.36 -9.87
C LYS A 209 8.92 -13.15 -9.55
N LEU A 210 9.44 -13.83 -8.53
CA LEU A 210 10.87 -13.86 -8.20
C LEU A 210 11.68 -14.35 -9.41
N ILE A 211 11.36 -15.53 -9.93
CA ILE A 211 12.06 -16.13 -11.08
C ILE A 211 12.02 -15.18 -12.28
N LYS A 212 10.83 -14.67 -12.63
CA LYS A 212 10.65 -13.74 -13.75
C LYS A 212 11.52 -12.49 -13.59
N ASN A 213 11.55 -11.89 -12.41
CA ASN A 213 12.30 -10.65 -12.16
C ASN A 213 13.82 -10.88 -12.17
N VAL A 214 14.31 -11.98 -11.61
CA VAL A 214 15.74 -12.38 -11.70
C VAL A 214 16.15 -12.56 -13.16
N THR A 215 15.38 -13.33 -13.93
CA THR A 215 15.65 -13.55 -15.36
C THR A 215 15.66 -12.24 -16.15
N LEU A 216 14.72 -11.33 -15.86
CA LEU A 216 14.67 -10.01 -16.53
C LEU A 216 15.85 -9.11 -16.16
N LYS A 217 16.30 -9.09 -14.89
CA LYS A 217 17.47 -8.30 -14.48
C LYS A 217 18.75 -8.82 -15.13
N ILE A 218 18.98 -10.14 -15.15
CA ILE A 218 20.17 -10.73 -15.80
C ILE A 218 20.20 -10.41 -17.30
N LYS A 219 19.05 -10.54 -17.98
CA LYS A 219 18.91 -10.16 -19.40
C LYS A 219 19.23 -8.69 -19.71
N LYS A 220 19.14 -7.81 -18.71
CA LYS A 220 19.45 -6.38 -18.85
C LYS A 220 20.91 -6.04 -18.53
N ILE A 221 21.57 -6.82 -17.67
CA ILE A 221 22.95 -6.56 -17.22
C ILE A 221 23.96 -6.85 -18.34
N LYS A 222 23.78 -7.94 -19.08
CA LYS A 222 24.71 -8.38 -20.14
C LYS A 222 24.13 -8.21 -21.55
N LYS A 223 23.53 -7.05 -21.82
CA LYS A 223 23.01 -6.73 -23.15
C LYS A 223 24.12 -6.26 -24.08
#